data_AF-A0A7V4SWU3-F1
#
_entry.id   AF-A0A7V4SWU3-F1
#
_cell.length_a   1.000
_cell.length_b   1.000
_cell.length_c   1.000
_cell.angle_alpha   90.00
_cell.angle_beta   90.00
_cell.angle_gamma   90.00
#
_symmetry.space_group_name_H-M   'P 1'
#
loop_
_entity.id
_entity.type
_entity.pdbx_description
1 polymer ?
#
loop_
_entity_poly.entity_id
_entity_poly.type
_entity_poly.pdbx_seq_one_letter_code
_entity_poly.pdbx_strand_id
1 'polypeptide(L)'
;MRALVLIVVLALVGAAGVWAQNAATQPSTLTTCPAVGDEIADACMAKSLGLSTQQVTQLRMQGLSYSDIAMAQAIAMKSGCPLSEVVAHYQTDKNWSDVAKRYNLSMSDIAMVPMVSTPEMEAFNRRFISQYYGIPESQLVQLRQQGFSWDEINLIANASVRTGQPVATIASLRSQGMSWQDIANRYNVALSDLTSPAMRVVAARPVPVGAGPVAATAMYDSEGNVLLTLDQAQRLYKMGYDWLDVAIAANMYDATGIPIRQWLMWIRQGAFWPTLATRYGVPYEFAFDVTRYPFPRTSVYSTAMQERRLAMIQKYQTGAKREPTALGPVMFTPMPSNIP
;
A
#
# COMPACT_ATOMS: atom_id res chain seq x y z
N MET A 1 59.99 -40.43 9.39
CA MET A 1 60.86 -39.91 8.30
C MET A 1 59.99 -39.89 7.04
N ARG A 2 59.94 -38.85 6.17
CA ARG A 2 61.00 -38.28 5.31
C ARG A 2 61.65 -39.35 4.42
N ALA A 3 61.65 -39.31 3.08
CA ALA A 3 60.86 -38.49 2.12
C ALA A 3 60.20 -39.45 1.06
N LEU A 4 60.02 -39.25 -0.26
CA LEU A 4 60.50 -38.35 -1.34
C LEU A 4 59.28 -37.94 -2.24
N VAL A 5 59.23 -36.81 -2.97
CA VAL A 5 59.77 -36.47 -4.32
C VAL A 5 59.24 -37.44 -5.42
N LEU A 6 58.62 -37.02 -6.53
CA LEU A 6 59.09 -36.03 -7.53
C LEU A 6 57.96 -35.21 -8.21
N ILE A 7 58.32 -34.09 -8.87
CA ILE A 7 57.42 -33.09 -9.49
C ILE A 7 57.58 -33.09 -11.04
N VAL A 8 56.47 -32.97 -11.77
CA VAL A 8 56.44 -32.61 -13.22
C VAL A 8 55.43 -31.46 -13.43
N VAL A 9 55.59 -30.67 -14.49
CA VAL A 9 55.19 -29.26 -14.59
C VAL A 9 54.51 -28.93 -15.94
N LEU A 10 53.65 -27.89 -15.97
CA LEU A 10 52.99 -27.25 -17.14
C LEU A 10 51.89 -28.10 -17.85
N ALA A 11 50.88 -27.53 -18.53
CA ALA A 11 50.57 -26.13 -18.87
C ALA A 11 49.06 -25.80 -18.85
N LEU A 12 48.72 -24.52 -18.96
CA LEU A 12 47.36 -23.98 -19.20
C LEU A 12 46.96 -24.03 -20.68
N VAL A 13 45.78 -24.57 -20.99
CA VAL A 13 44.88 -24.08 -22.07
C VAL A 13 43.44 -24.21 -21.54
N GLY A 14 42.59 -23.21 -21.78
CA GLY A 14 41.25 -23.14 -21.19
C GLY A 14 40.16 -23.83 -22.01
N ALA A 15 39.06 -24.17 -21.32
CA ALA A 15 37.77 -24.48 -21.93
C ALA A 15 36.70 -23.55 -21.33
N ALA A 16 36.09 -22.70 -22.15
CA ALA A 16 34.99 -21.85 -21.71
C ALA A 16 33.73 -22.71 -21.52
N GLY A 17 33.31 -22.91 -20.27
CA GLY A 17 32.16 -23.75 -19.92
C GLY A 17 30.85 -23.19 -20.49
N VAL A 18 30.24 -23.92 -21.41
CA VAL A 18 28.95 -23.58 -22.03
C VAL A 18 27.84 -23.68 -20.98
N TRP A 19 27.30 -22.55 -20.53
CA TRP A 19 26.08 -22.50 -19.74
C TRP A 19 24.84 -22.59 -20.64
N ALA A 20 24.55 -23.82 -21.09
CA ALA A 20 23.32 -24.13 -21.78
C ALA A 20 22.16 -24.34 -20.78
N GLN A 21 21.07 -23.63 -21.00
CA GLN A 21 19.67 -24.02 -20.75
C GLN A 21 19.40 -24.92 -19.52
N ASN A 22 18.89 -24.33 -18.44
CA ASN A 22 18.05 -25.03 -17.48
C ASN A 22 16.67 -24.36 -17.39
N ALA A 23 15.90 -24.50 -18.47
CA ALA A 23 14.48 -24.12 -18.51
C ALA A 23 13.63 -25.21 -17.82
N ALA A 24 13.81 -25.36 -16.51
CA ALA A 24 13.10 -26.35 -15.71
C ALA A 24 11.64 -25.91 -15.45
N THR A 25 10.72 -26.77 -15.88
CA THR A 25 9.27 -26.71 -15.68
C THR A 25 8.85 -26.23 -14.29
N GLN A 26 8.22 -25.04 -14.22
CA GLN A 26 7.38 -24.71 -13.07
C GLN A 26 5.96 -25.29 -13.27
N PRO A 27 5.36 -25.92 -12.25
CA PRO A 27 3.95 -26.29 -12.31
C PRO A 27 3.09 -25.03 -12.19
N SER A 28 2.14 -24.86 -13.11
CA SER A 28 1.22 -23.70 -13.13
C SER A 28 0.19 -23.77 -11.99
N THR A 29 0.59 -23.43 -10.77
CA THR A 29 -0.35 -23.02 -9.73
C THR A 29 -0.89 -21.62 -10.06
N LEU A 30 -2.18 -21.39 -9.75
CA LEU A 30 -2.82 -20.11 -10.02
C LEU A 30 -2.33 -19.06 -9.01
N THR A 31 -1.34 -18.26 -9.42
CA THR A 31 -0.88 -17.09 -8.65
C THR A 31 -2.02 -16.09 -8.51
N THR A 32 -2.65 -16.06 -7.34
CA THR A 32 -3.51 -14.95 -6.94
C THR A 32 -2.67 -13.67 -6.91
N CYS A 33 -3.08 -12.64 -7.65
CA CYS A 33 -2.48 -11.31 -7.52
C CYS A 33 -2.57 -10.86 -6.06
N PRO A 34 -1.53 -10.19 -5.51
CA PRO A 34 -1.65 -9.53 -4.21
C PRO A 34 -2.79 -8.50 -4.27
N ALA A 35 -3.51 -8.33 -3.16
CA ALA A 35 -4.48 -7.25 -3.04
C ALA A 35 -3.76 -5.88 -3.02
N VAL A 36 -4.43 -4.78 -3.36
CA VAL A 36 -3.79 -3.45 -3.46
C VAL A 36 -3.14 -3.00 -2.14
N GLY A 37 -3.65 -3.44 -0.99
CA GLY A 37 -3.04 -3.18 0.33
C GLY A 37 -1.72 -3.94 0.58
N ASP A 38 -1.52 -5.10 -0.07
CA ASP A 38 -0.35 -5.94 0.07
C ASP A 38 0.88 -5.32 -0.62
N GLU A 39 0.70 -4.72 -1.79
CA GLU A 39 1.80 -4.07 -2.55
C GLU A 39 2.40 -2.88 -1.80
N ILE A 40 1.56 -2.12 -1.08
CA ILE A 40 1.99 -0.99 -0.24
C ILE A 40 2.80 -1.50 0.96
N ALA A 41 2.35 -2.57 1.60
CA ALA A 41 3.05 -3.17 2.74
C ALA A 41 4.38 -3.82 2.31
N ASP A 42 4.42 -4.49 1.15
CA ASP A 42 5.66 -5.00 0.54
C ASP A 42 6.66 -3.87 0.25
N ALA A 43 6.21 -2.74 -0.30
CA ALA A 43 7.06 -1.59 -0.59
C ALA A 43 7.58 -0.89 0.68
N CYS A 44 6.75 -0.79 1.73
CA CYS A 44 7.16 -0.26 3.03
C CYS A 44 8.20 -1.18 3.70
N MET A 45 7.99 -2.49 3.69
CA MET A 45 8.93 -3.47 4.24
C MET A 45 10.24 -3.51 3.45
N ALA A 46 10.18 -3.42 2.13
CA ALA A 46 11.36 -3.35 1.27
C ALA A 46 12.24 -2.15 1.64
N LYS A 47 11.63 -0.96 1.77
CA LYS A 47 12.35 0.25 2.19
C LYS A 47 12.93 0.16 3.60
N SER A 48 12.23 -0.43 4.57
CA SER A 48 12.72 -0.52 5.96
C SER A 48 13.85 -1.54 6.13
N LEU A 49 13.88 -2.59 5.32
CA LEU A 49 14.88 -3.67 5.37
C LEU A 49 16.06 -3.50 4.41
N GLY A 50 16.05 -2.50 3.53
CA GLY A 50 17.07 -2.33 2.49
C GLY A 50 16.95 -3.37 1.36
N LEU A 51 15.74 -3.86 1.10
CA LEU A 51 15.40 -4.83 0.05
C LEU A 51 14.67 -4.14 -1.10
N SER A 52 14.53 -4.84 -2.23
CA SER A 52 13.57 -4.46 -3.29
C SER A 52 12.18 -5.01 -2.99
N THR A 53 11.12 -4.32 -3.44
CA THR A 53 9.73 -4.78 -3.31
C THR A 53 9.56 -6.19 -3.89
N GLN A 54 10.20 -6.47 -5.04
CA GLN A 54 10.16 -7.78 -5.68
C GLN A 54 10.70 -8.90 -4.77
N GLN A 55 11.76 -8.66 -4.00
CA GLN A 55 12.26 -9.66 -3.04
C GLN A 55 11.27 -9.91 -1.90
N VAL A 56 10.63 -8.86 -1.35
CA VAL A 56 9.64 -9.02 -0.28
C VAL A 56 8.41 -9.78 -0.76
N THR A 57 7.85 -9.39 -1.92
CA THR A 57 6.72 -10.11 -2.54
C THR A 57 7.10 -11.57 -2.87
N GLN A 58 8.32 -11.83 -3.37
CA GLN A 58 8.81 -13.20 -3.61
C GLN A 58 8.92 -14.04 -2.34
N LEU A 59 9.27 -13.45 -1.20
CA LEU A 59 9.32 -14.15 0.08
C LEU A 59 7.92 -14.40 0.66
N ARG A 60 6.98 -13.46 0.50
CA ARG A 60 5.57 -13.69 0.88
C ARG A 60 4.88 -14.73 -0.02
N MET A 61 5.20 -14.80 -1.31
CA MET A 61 4.76 -15.89 -2.19
C MET A 61 5.34 -17.26 -1.79
N GLN A 62 6.42 -17.32 -1.00
CA GLN A 62 6.93 -18.53 -0.36
C GLN A 62 6.29 -18.81 1.02
N GLY A 63 5.28 -18.04 1.41
CA GLY A 63 4.54 -18.19 2.67
C GLY A 63 5.24 -17.60 3.91
N LEU A 64 6.27 -16.77 3.76
CA LEU A 64 6.86 -16.05 4.89
C LEU A 64 5.97 -14.86 5.29
N SER A 65 5.82 -14.63 6.60
CA SER A 65 5.21 -13.39 7.10
C SER A 65 6.17 -12.20 7.02
N TYR A 66 5.64 -11.00 7.16
CA TYR A 66 6.44 -9.77 7.33
C TYR A 66 7.45 -9.85 8.50
N SER A 67 7.12 -10.58 9.57
CA SER A 67 8.03 -10.83 10.70
C SER A 67 9.17 -11.78 10.30
N ASP A 68 8.84 -12.86 9.58
CA ASP A 68 9.84 -13.83 9.08
C ASP A 68 10.84 -13.16 8.13
N ILE A 69 10.37 -12.27 7.25
CA ILE A 69 11.24 -11.51 6.33
C ILE A 69 12.17 -10.57 7.10
N ALA A 70 11.66 -9.88 8.12
CA ALA A 70 12.48 -9.01 8.98
C ALA A 70 13.52 -9.80 9.79
N MET A 71 13.15 -10.95 10.36
CA MET A 71 14.06 -11.83 11.09
C MET A 71 15.13 -12.44 10.18
N ALA A 72 14.75 -12.87 8.97
CA ALA A 72 15.68 -13.39 7.97
C ALA A 72 16.72 -12.33 7.55
N GLN A 73 16.27 -11.10 7.28
CA GLN A 73 17.17 -9.99 6.96
C GLN A 73 18.04 -9.58 8.14
N ALA A 74 17.51 -9.59 9.36
CA ALA A 74 18.27 -9.26 10.56
C ALA A 74 19.45 -10.22 10.78
N ILE A 75 19.22 -11.52 10.58
CA ILE A 75 20.28 -12.54 10.60
C ILE A 75 21.26 -12.31 9.44
N ALA A 76 20.77 -12.16 8.20
CA ALA A 76 21.61 -11.97 7.01
C ALA A 76 22.57 -10.77 7.14
N MET A 77 22.06 -9.62 7.62
CA MET A 77 22.86 -8.41 7.85
C MET A 77 23.89 -8.56 8.98
N LYS A 78 23.65 -9.46 9.95
CA LYS A 78 24.53 -9.69 11.10
C LYS A 78 25.59 -10.77 10.83
N SER A 79 25.27 -11.78 10.03
CA SER A 79 26.21 -12.86 9.64
C SER A 79 26.99 -12.56 8.37
N GLY A 80 26.47 -11.67 7.50
CA GLY A 80 27.02 -11.43 6.16
C GLY A 80 26.57 -12.47 5.12
N CYS A 81 25.72 -13.42 5.48
CA CYS A 81 25.22 -14.45 4.57
C CYS A 81 24.06 -13.93 3.68
N PRO A 82 23.83 -14.54 2.49
CA PRO A 82 22.70 -14.18 1.64
C PRO A 82 21.35 -14.41 2.31
N LEU A 83 20.41 -13.47 2.15
CA LEU A 83 19.04 -13.58 2.67
C LEU A 83 18.35 -14.90 2.28
N SER A 84 18.54 -15.36 1.05
CA SER A 84 18.00 -16.63 0.55
C SER A 84 18.51 -17.87 1.29
N GLU A 85 19.75 -17.85 1.79
CA GLU A 85 20.33 -18.93 2.60
C GLU A 85 19.67 -18.99 3.98
N VAL A 86 19.52 -17.84 4.64
CA VAL A 86 18.81 -17.71 5.91
C VAL A 86 17.35 -18.18 5.80
N VAL A 87 16.68 -17.81 4.71
CA VAL A 87 15.30 -18.25 4.42
C VAL A 87 15.23 -19.76 4.19
N ALA A 88 16.19 -20.38 3.49
CA ALA A 88 16.24 -21.83 3.31
C ALA A 88 16.47 -22.60 4.63
N HIS A 89 17.35 -22.08 5.50
CA HIS A 89 17.50 -22.62 6.85
C HIS A 89 16.21 -22.50 7.68
N TYR A 90 15.51 -21.36 7.63
CA TYR A 90 14.20 -21.22 8.28
C TYR A 90 13.12 -22.14 7.69
N GLN A 91 13.11 -22.35 6.37
CA GLN A 91 12.20 -23.31 5.73
C GLN A 91 12.44 -24.75 6.20
N THR A 92 13.64 -25.07 6.69
CA THR A 92 14.00 -26.38 7.27
C THR A 92 13.72 -26.45 8.76
N ASP A 93 14.20 -25.49 9.56
CA ASP A 93 14.17 -25.53 11.03
C ASP A 93 12.82 -25.06 11.61
N LYS A 94 12.11 -24.18 10.90
CA LYS A 94 10.88 -23.48 11.35
C LYS A 94 11.02 -22.74 12.71
N ASN A 95 12.23 -22.50 13.18
CA ASN A 95 12.52 -21.84 14.46
C ASN A 95 13.65 -20.80 14.32
N TRP A 96 13.32 -19.52 14.49
CA TRP A 96 14.28 -18.43 14.41
C TRP A 96 15.43 -18.50 15.43
N SER A 97 15.21 -19.12 16.60
CA SER A 97 16.27 -19.33 17.60
C SER A 97 17.34 -20.30 17.10
N ASP A 98 16.95 -21.34 16.37
CA ASP A 98 17.87 -22.36 15.88
C ASP A 98 18.57 -21.91 14.59
N VAL A 99 17.87 -21.19 13.72
CA VAL A 99 18.50 -20.50 12.57
C VAL A 99 19.54 -19.48 13.03
N ALA A 100 19.26 -18.67 14.06
CA ALA A 100 20.22 -17.71 14.60
C ALA A 100 21.49 -18.41 15.14
N LYS A 101 21.34 -19.52 15.86
CA LYS A 101 22.48 -20.32 16.38
C LYS A 101 23.39 -20.84 15.27
N ARG A 102 22.85 -21.23 14.10
CA ARG A 102 23.66 -21.66 12.93
C ARG A 102 24.67 -20.60 12.49
N TYR A 103 24.32 -19.33 12.65
CA TYR A 103 25.17 -18.18 12.32
C TYR A 103 25.95 -17.62 13.51
N ASN A 104 26.00 -18.34 14.64
CA ASN A 104 26.60 -17.90 15.90
C ASN A 104 26.00 -16.58 16.43
N LEU A 105 24.68 -16.39 16.24
CA LEU A 105 23.91 -15.26 16.76
C LEU A 105 22.94 -15.72 17.85
N SER A 106 22.75 -14.89 18.87
CA SER A 106 21.66 -15.02 19.83
C SER A 106 20.41 -14.28 19.35
N MET A 107 19.24 -14.59 19.94
CA MET A 107 18.02 -13.82 19.69
C MET A 107 18.18 -12.34 20.05
N SER A 108 19.02 -12.01 21.05
CA SER A 108 19.37 -10.64 21.43
C SER A 108 20.14 -9.89 20.36
N ASP A 109 21.02 -10.56 19.61
CA ASP A 109 21.84 -9.91 18.56
C ASP A 109 21.00 -9.43 17.37
N ILE A 110 19.89 -10.14 17.11
CA ILE A 110 18.95 -9.86 16.01
C ILE A 110 17.72 -9.07 16.45
N ALA A 111 17.30 -9.15 17.73
CA ALA A 111 16.33 -8.22 18.33
C ALA A 111 16.84 -6.77 18.35
N MET A 112 18.15 -6.56 18.17
CA MET A 112 18.78 -5.26 17.92
C MET A 112 19.16 -5.01 16.45
N VAL A 113 18.50 -5.68 15.49
CA VAL A 113 18.03 -4.96 14.31
C VAL A 113 16.68 -4.39 14.73
N PRO A 114 16.58 -3.08 15.00
CA PRO A 114 15.29 -2.50 15.30
C PRO A 114 14.42 -2.67 14.05
N MET A 115 13.13 -2.94 14.22
CA MET A 115 12.17 -2.22 13.39
C MET A 115 12.36 -0.75 13.74
N VAL A 116 13.32 -0.11 13.06
CA VAL A 116 13.56 1.33 13.17
C VAL A 116 12.22 1.92 12.80
N SER A 117 11.59 2.57 13.76
CA SER A 117 10.38 3.34 13.54
C SER A 117 10.77 4.59 12.77
N THR A 118 11.15 4.37 11.51
CA THR A 118 11.41 5.40 10.52
C THR A 118 10.16 6.26 10.41
N PRO A 119 10.28 7.56 10.06
CA PRO A 119 9.11 8.40 9.83
C PRO A 119 8.08 7.77 8.88
N GLU A 120 8.55 6.95 7.93
CA GLU A 120 7.73 6.15 7.01
C GLU A 120 7.03 4.97 7.69
N MET A 121 7.69 4.19 8.56
CA MET A 121 7.07 3.06 9.26
C MET A 121 6.06 3.54 10.31
N GLU A 122 6.37 4.62 11.02
CA GLU A 122 5.44 5.34 11.90
C GLU A 122 4.25 5.91 11.12
N ALA A 123 4.46 6.43 9.91
CA ALA A 123 3.37 6.88 9.04
C ALA A 123 2.53 5.72 8.48
N PHE A 124 3.15 4.61 8.10
CA PHE A 124 2.46 3.41 7.62
C PHE A 124 1.56 2.82 8.70
N ASN A 125 2.11 2.47 9.87
CA ASN A 125 1.34 1.85 10.96
C ASN A 125 0.19 2.75 11.42
N ARG A 126 0.44 4.05 11.56
CA ARG A 126 -0.58 5.04 11.92
C ARG A 126 -1.71 5.11 10.89
N ARG A 127 -1.37 5.16 9.60
CA ARG A 127 -2.37 5.23 8.52
C ARG A 127 -3.14 3.92 8.35
N PHE A 128 -2.45 2.77 8.44
CA PHE A 128 -3.05 1.44 8.40
C PHE A 128 -4.08 1.25 9.52
N ILE A 129 -3.71 1.46 10.79
CA ILE A 129 -4.62 1.34 11.94
C ILE A 129 -5.76 2.38 11.84
N SER A 130 -5.46 3.60 11.36
CA SER A 130 -6.47 4.64 11.15
C SER A 130 -7.53 4.23 10.13
N GLN A 131 -7.13 3.69 8.99
CA GLN A 131 -8.03 3.24 7.93
C GLN A 131 -8.79 1.96 8.33
N TYR A 132 -8.11 0.97 8.91
CA TYR A 132 -8.69 -0.33 9.27
C TYR A 132 -9.78 -0.20 10.34
N TYR A 133 -9.49 0.49 11.45
CA TYR A 133 -10.44 0.63 12.57
C TYR A 133 -11.31 1.89 12.47
N GLY A 134 -10.94 2.88 11.64
CA GLY A 134 -11.63 4.17 11.54
C GLY A 134 -11.25 5.18 12.63
N ILE A 135 -10.06 5.02 13.24
CA ILE A 135 -9.59 5.85 14.36
C ILE A 135 -8.76 7.03 13.83
N PRO A 136 -8.97 8.29 14.27
CA PRO A 136 -8.19 9.43 13.79
C PRO A 136 -6.68 9.27 14.05
N GLU A 137 -5.83 9.55 13.05
CA GLU A 137 -4.37 9.46 13.17
C GLU A 137 -3.81 10.23 14.39
N SER A 138 -4.43 11.35 14.77
CA SER A 138 -4.05 12.14 15.94
C SER A 138 -4.18 11.41 17.28
N GLN A 139 -5.19 10.53 17.43
CA GLN A 139 -5.34 9.70 18.63
C GLN A 139 -4.25 8.62 18.67
N LEU A 140 -3.90 8.05 17.52
CA LEU A 140 -2.82 7.07 17.41
C LEU A 140 -1.44 7.69 17.73
N VAL A 141 -1.19 8.95 17.33
CA VAL A 141 0.01 9.71 17.78
C VAL A 141 0.03 9.86 19.30
N GLN A 142 -1.11 10.19 19.93
CA GLN A 142 -1.18 10.33 21.38
C GLN A 142 -0.89 9.01 22.12
N LEU A 143 -1.41 7.88 21.64
CA LEU A 143 -1.08 6.56 22.19
C LEU A 143 0.41 6.23 22.02
N ARG A 144 0.98 6.55 20.86
CA ARG A 144 2.41 6.36 20.59
C ARG A 144 3.29 7.21 21.50
N GLN A 145 2.89 8.46 21.76
CA GLN A 145 3.54 9.38 22.72
C GLN A 145 3.38 8.93 24.18
N GLN A 146 2.32 8.19 24.51
CA GLN A 146 2.13 7.53 25.82
C GLN A 146 3.01 6.27 25.99
N GLY A 147 3.80 5.90 24.97
CA GLY A 147 4.77 4.80 25.01
C GLY A 147 4.25 3.46 24.47
N PHE A 148 2.98 3.35 24.09
CA PHE A 148 2.43 2.11 23.53
C PHE A 148 3.14 1.73 22.21
N SER A 149 3.45 0.44 22.03
CA SER A 149 3.97 -0.11 20.78
C SER A 149 2.89 -0.17 19.70
N TRP A 150 3.27 -0.34 18.44
CA TRP A 150 2.29 -0.45 17.36
C TRP A 150 1.40 -1.69 17.48
N ASP A 151 1.92 -2.81 17.99
CA ASP A 151 1.15 -4.03 18.27
C ASP A 151 0.11 -3.80 19.38
N GLU A 152 0.51 -3.12 20.46
CA GLU A 152 -0.39 -2.80 21.56
C GLU A 152 -1.44 -1.76 21.14
N ILE A 153 -1.07 -0.77 20.31
CA ILE A 153 -2.02 0.16 19.70
C ILE A 153 -3.01 -0.57 18.78
N ASN A 154 -2.58 -1.59 18.05
CA ASN A 154 -3.42 -2.43 17.20
C ASN A 154 -4.44 -3.25 18.05
N LEU A 155 -4.00 -3.80 19.19
CA LEU A 155 -4.89 -4.47 20.15
C LEU A 155 -5.87 -3.50 20.83
N ILE A 156 -5.42 -2.31 21.26
CA ILE A 156 -6.28 -1.25 21.82
C ILE A 156 -7.31 -0.79 20.78
N ALA A 157 -6.93 -0.65 19.51
CA ALA A 157 -7.82 -0.28 18.41
C ALA A 157 -8.86 -1.38 18.11
N ASN A 158 -8.44 -2.65 18.08
CA ASN A 158 -9.35 -3.78 17.94
C ASN A 158 -10.37 -3.84 19.10
N ALA A 159 -9.88 -3.78 20.34
CA ALA A 159 -10.71 -3.79 21.52
C ALA A 159 -11.68 -2.59 21.58
N SER A 160 -11.26 -1.41 21.12
CA SER A 160 -12.13 -0.24 20.96
C SER A 160 -13.31 -0.53 20.01
N VAL A 161 -13.06 -1.14 18.85
CA VAL A 161 -14.11 -1.54 17.90
C VAL A 161 -15.01 -2.65 18.45
N ARG A 162 -14.45 -3.66 19.14
CA ARG A 162 -15.21 -4.79 19.70
C ARG A 162 -16.11 -4.41 20.87
N THR A 163 -15.70 -3.46 21.70
CA THR A 163 -16.43 -3.04 22.92
C THR A 163 -17.24 -1.75 22.75
N GLY A 164 -17.15 -1.11 21.58
CA GLY A 164 -17.73 0.20 21.30
C GLY A 164 -17.14 1.36 22.12
N GLN A 165 -16.06 1.13 22.87
CA GLN A 165 -15.45 2.12 23.74
C GLN A 165 -14.42 2.99 22.98
N PRO A 166 -14.20 4.26 23.38
CA PRO A 166 -13.12 5.06 22.82
C PRO A 166 -11.74 4.43 23.00
N VAL A 167 -10.87 4.57 22.01
CA VAL A 167 -9.50 4.00 22.03
C VAL A 167 -8.70 4.46 23.26
N ALA A 168 -8.87 5.71 23.68
CA ALA A 168 -8.26 6.28 24.88
C ALA A 168 -8.78 5.65 26.18
N THR A 169 -10.03 5.18 26.22
CA THR A 169 -10.60 4.47 27.38
C THR A 169 -9.92 3.12 27.55
N ILE A 170 -9.81 2.33 26.47
CA ILE A 170 -9.13 1.03 26.49
C ILE A 170 -7.64 1.20 26.85
N ALA A 171 -6.97 2.20 26.27
CA ALA A 171 -5.59 2.54 26.60
C ALA A 171 -5.42 2.88 28.10
N SER A 172 -6.34 3.65 28.68
CA SER A 172 -6.31 3.99 30.10
C SER A 172 -6.41 2.76 31.01
N LEU A 173 -7.25 1.77 30.66
CA LEU A 173 -7.33 0.50 31.41
C LEU A 173 -6.01 -0.29 31.33
N ARG A 174 -5.34 -0.28 30.16
CA ARG A 174 -4.02 -0.92 29.99
C ARG A 174 -2.93 -0.19 30.78
N SER A 175 -2.92 1.15 30.80
CA SER A 175 -2.02 1.95 31.66
C SER A 175 -2.27 1.74 33.16
N GLN A 176 -3.50 1.38 33.56
CA GLN A 176 -3.86 1.01 34.93
C GLN A 176 -3.50 -0.45 35.28
N GLY A 177 -2.87 -1.19 34.36
CA GLY A 177 -2.41 -2.55 34.59
C GLY A 177 -3.46 -3.66 34.39
N MET A 178 -4.68 -3.33 33.96
CA MET A 178 -5.69 -4.36 33.64
C MET A 178 -5.20 -5.25 32.49
N SER A 179 -5.33 -6.58 32.63
CA SER A 179 -5.00 -7.51 31.55
C SER A 179 -6.07 -7.48 30.45
N TRP A 180 -5.75 -8.03 29.28
CA TRP A 180 -6.73 -8.21 28.21
C TRP A 180 -7.91 -9.10 28.64
N GLN A 181 -7.71 -10.06 29.56
CA GLN A 181 -8.79 -10.86 30.12
C GLN A 181 -9.70 -10.03 31.03
N ASP A 182 -9.14 -9.12 31.85
CA ASP A 182 -9.94 -8.25 32.73
C ASP A 182 -10.77 -7.25 31.92
N ILE A 183 -10.22 -6.75 30.81
CA ILE A 183 -10.94 -5.88 29.86
C ILE A 183 -12.04 -6.68 29.13
N ALA A 184 -11.77 -7.91 28.69
CA ALA A 184 -12.76 -8.79 28.09
C ALA A 184 -13.93 -9.08 29.04
N ASN A 185 -13.62 -9.45 30.28
CA ASN A 185 -14.59 -9.68 31.36
C ASN A 185 -15.43 -8.42 31.64
N ARG A 186 -14.77 -7.24 31.75
CA ARG A 186 -15.41 -5.96 32.05
C ARG A 186 -16.45 -5.52 31.01
N TYR A 187 -16.25 -5.88 29.75
CA TYR A 187 -17.16 -5.54 28.65
C TYR A 187 -17.99 -6.73 28.13
N ASN A 188 -17.92 -7.89 28.82
CA ASN A 188 -18.65 -9.11 28.48
C ASN A 188 -18.45 -9.56 27.00
N VAL A 189 -17.19 -9.60 26.57
CA VAL A 189 -16.75 -10.11 25.26
C VAL A 189 -15.74 -11.24 25.45
N ALA A 190 -15.54 -12.11 24.46
CA ALA A 190 -14.52 -13.15 24.57
C ALA A 190 -13.10 -12.54 24.44
N LEU A 191 -12.11 -13.10 25.15
CA LEU A 191 -10.71 -12.67 24.99
C LEU A 191 -10.25 -12.80 23.52
N SER A 192 -10.69 -13.85 22.84
CA SER A 192 -10.44 -14.07 21.41
C SER A 192 -10.94 -12.94 20.52
N ASP A 193 -12.03 -12.25 20.88
CA ASP A 193 -12.50 -11.11 20.10
C ASP A 193 -11.55 -9.91 20.20
N LEU A 194 -10.93 -9.71 21.37
CA LEU A 194 -9.94 -8.65 21.60
C LEU A 194 -8.59 -8.95 20.96
N THR A 195 -8.17 -10.22 20.92
CA THR A 195 -6.87 -10.63 20.37
C THR A 195 -6.90 -10.98 18.88
N SER A 196 -8.06 -11.34 18.32
CA SER A 196 -8.24 -11.58 16.88
C SER A 196 -8.85 -10.33 16.21
N PRO A 197 -8.21 -9.78 15.17
CA PRO A 197 -8.70 -8.58 14.48
C PRO A 197 -10.17 -8.69 14.11
N ALA A 198 -10.94 -7.65 14.43
CA ALA A 198 -12.30 -7.48 13.98
C ALA A 198 -12.28 -7.36 12.46
N MET A 199 -12.54 -8.48 11.76
CA MET A 199 -12.75 -8.47 10.32
C MET A 199 -13.89 -7.51 9.98
N ARG A 200 -13.52 -6.30 9.55
CA ARG A 200 -14.41 -5.47 8.76
C ARG A 200 -14.59 -6.13 7.40
N VAL A 201 -15.62 -6.98 7.33
CA VAL A 201 -16.54 -6.88 6.19
C VAL A 201 -16.85 -5.40 6.02
N VAL A 202 -16.55 -4.89 4.82
CA VAL A 202 -16.66 -3.50 4.33
C VAL A 202 -17.37 -2.56 5.30
N ALA A 203 -16.66 -1.53 5.77
CA ALA A 203 -17.16 -0.50 6.70
C ALA A 203 -18.60 -0.13 6.34
N ALA A 204 -19.55 -0.49 7.21
CA ALA A 204 -20.94 -0.65 6.85
C ALA A 204 -21.45 0.57 6.09
N ARG A 205 -21.93 0.35 4.86
CA ARG A 205 -22.52 1.42 4.03
C ARG A 205 -23.45 2.25 4.91
N PRO A 206 -23.32 3.59 4.95
CA PRO A 206 -24.38 4.43 5.49
C PRO A 206 -25.57 4.31 4.53
N VAL A 207 -26.37 3.26 4.70
CA VAL A 207 -27.65 3.07 4.04
C VAL A 207 -28.51 4.26 4.44
N PRO A 208 -28.95 5.11 3.49
CA PRO A 208 -29.77 6.27 3.85
C PRO A 208 -31.17 5.81 4.24
N VAL A 209 -31.35 5.45 5.52
CA VAL A 209 -32.66 5.09 6.09
C VAL A 209 -33.48 6.38 6.28
N GLY A 210 -33.97 6.92 5.16
CA GLY A 210 -35.06 7.90 5.09
C GLY A 210 -34.81 9.29 5.71
N ALA A 211 -33.86 10.08 5.20
CA ALA A 211 -33.63 11.45 5.70
C ALA A 211 -33.14 12.48 4.64
N GLY A 212 -33.96 12.80 3.64
CA GLY A 212 -33.85 14.04 2.84
C GLY A 212 -32.56 14.25 2.00
N PRO A 213 -32.36 15.47 1.46
CA PRO A 213 -31.22 15.80 0.59
C PRO A 213 -29.98 16.20 1.39
N VAL A 214 -29.45 15.30 2.22
CA VAL A 214 -28.15 15.50 2.87
C VAL A 214 -27.05 15.38 1.81
N ALA A 215 -26.30 16.46 1.57
CA ALA A 215 -25.22 16.47 0.58
C ALA A 215 -24.11 15.46 0.96
N ALA A 216 -23.69 14.66 -0.01
CA ALA A 216 -22.67 13.64 0.20
C ALA A 216 -21.32 14.26 0.59
N THR A 217 -20.68 13.69 1.61
CA THR A 217 -19.41 14.17 2.16
C THR A 217 -18.18 13.46 1.57
N ALA A 218 -18.37 12.33 0.88
CA ALA A 218 -17.32 11.56 0.23
C ALA A 218 -17.78 10.92 -1.10
N MET A 219 -16.82 10.67 -1.97
CA MET A 219 -16.91 9.87 -3.19
C MET A 219 -16.08 8.59 -2.99
N TYR A 220 -16.59 7.47 -3.49
CA TYR A 220 -16.07 6.13 -3.21
C TYR A 220 -15.75 5.36 -4.50
N ASP A 221 -14.80 4.44 -4.42
CA ASP A 221 -14.51 3.44 -5.47
C ASP A 221 -15.57 2.31 -5.49
N SER A 222 -15.32 1.27 -6.28
CA SER A 222 -16.16 0.07 -6.36
C SER A 222 -16.09 -0.82 -5.11
N GLU A 223 -15.01 -0.74 -4.34
CA GLU A 223 -14.77 -1.54 -3.13
C GLU A 223 -15.37 -0.90 -1.86
N GLY A 224 -15.55 0.43 -1.88
CA GLY A 224 -16.05 1.23 -0.77
C GLY A 224 -14.99 2.07 -0.04
N ASN A 225 -13.78 2.20 -0.58
CA ASN A 225 -12.77 3.11 -0.04
C ASN A 225 -13.06 4.56 -0.46
N VAL A 226 -12.61 5.54 0.33
CA VAL A 226 -12.80 6.97 0.03
C VAL A 226 -11.77 7.43 -1.00
N LEU A 227 -12.22 7.70 -2.23
CA LEU A 227 -11.40 8.32 -3.28
C LEU A 227 -11.14 9.80 -3.02
N LEU A 228 -12.18 10.52 -2.58
CA LEU A 228 -12.18 11.98 -2.44
C LEU A 228 -13.25 12.42 -1.42
N THR A 229 -12.95 13.39 -0.56
CA THR A 229 -13.92 14.05 0.32
C THR A 229 -14.37 15.40 -0.23
N LEU A 230 -15.55 15.87 0.20
CA LEU A 230 -16.07 17.20 -0.15
C LEU A 230 -15.06 18.31 0.20
N ASP A 231 -14.38 18.16 1.33
CA ASP A 231 -13.31 19.02 1.81
C ASP A 231 -12.09 19.07 0.86
N GLN A 232 -11.69 17.92 0.33
CA GLN A 232 -10.61 17.82 -0.67
C GLN A 232 -11.06 18.43 -2.01
N ALA A 233 -12.29 18.15 -2.46
CA ALA A 233 -12.88 18.77 -3.65
C ALA A 233 -12.92 20.31 -3.53
N GLN A 234 -13.43 20.85 -2.41
CA GLN A 234 -13.45 22.29 -2.16
C GLN A 234 -12.06 22.92 -2.13
N ARG A 235 -11.03 22.22 -1.62
CA ARG A 235 -9.64 22.68 -1.69
C ARG A 235 -9.13 22.73 -3.14
N LEU A 236 -9.46 21.74 -3.97
CA LEU A 236 -9.13 21.75 -5.40
C LEU A 236 -9.87 22.87 -6.16
N TYR A 237 -11.13 23.15 -5.82
CA TYR A 237 -11.88 24.28 -6.38
C TYR A 237 -11.22 25.62 -6.05
N LYS A 238 -10.80 25.81 -4.80
CA LYS A 238 -10.04 27.00 -4.34
C LYS A 238 -8.66 27.13 -5.01
N MET A 239 -8.10 26.03 -5.53
CA MET A 239 -6.88 26.04 -6.37
C MET A 239 -7.16 26.33 -7.85
N GLY A 240 -8.41 26.59 -8.25
CA GLY A 240 -8.80 26.85 -9.64
C GLY A 240 -8.90 25.60 -10.50
N TYR A 241 -9.31 24.47 -9.93
CA TYR A 241 -9.74 23.29 -10.71
C TYR A 241 -11.27 23.24 -10.79
N ASP A 242 -11.79 22.89 -11.95
CA ASP A 242 -13.22 22.77 -12.18
C ASP A 242 -13.77 21.46 -11.59
N TRP A 243 -15.03 21.45 -11.13
CA TRP A 243 -15.68 20.25 -10.60
C TRP A 243 -15.59 19.06 -11.56
N LEU A 244 -15.65 19.31 -12.86
CA LEU A 244 -15.56 18.30 -13.90
C LEU A 244 -14.17 17.66 -13.98
N ASP A 245 -13.11 18.46 -13.90
CA ASP A 245 -11.75 17.94 -13.91
C ASP A 245 -11.47 17.15 -12.64
N VAL A 246 -12.00 17.60 -11.50
CA VAL A 246 -11.88 16.87 -10.21
C VAL A 246 -12.65 15.54 -10.26
N ALA A 247 -13.82 15.49 -10.91
CA ALA A 247 -14.59 14.27 -11.13
C ALA A 247 -13.84 13.25 -11.99
N ILE A 248 -13.34 13.67 -13.17
CA ILE A 248 -12.58 12.79 -14.07
C ILE A 248 -11.26 12.37 -13.39
N ALA A 249 -10.58 13.26 -12.67
CA ALA A 249 -9.37 12.92 -11.91
C ALA A 249 -9.62 11.87 -10.82
N ALA A 250 -10.80 11.86 -10.18
CA ALA A 250 -11.18 10.84 -9.20
C ALA A 250 -11.45 9.48 -9.86
N ASN A 251 -12.17 9.44 -10.98
CA ASN A 251 -12.37 8.21 -11.77
C ASN A 251 -11.03 7.67 -12.34
N MET A 252 -10.14 8.56 -12.78
CA MET A 252 -8.81 8.16 -13.27
C MET A 252 -7.90 7.67 -12.13
N TYR A 253 -8.05 8.19 -10.90
CA TYR A 253 -7.37 7.66 -9.72
C TYR A 253 -7.87 6.25 -9.35
N ASP A 254 -9.19 6.05 -9.30
CA ASP A 254 -9.86 4.77 -9.09
C ASP A 254 -9.32 3.66 -10.03
N ALA A 255 -9.26 3.94 -11.34
CA ALA A 255 -8.79 2.98 -12.34
C ALA A 255 -7.27 2.73 -12.37
N THR A 256 -6.41 3.50 -11.68
CA THR A 256 -4.96 3.47 -11.90
C THR A 256 -4.06 3.63 -10.68
N GLY A 257 -4.61 4.01 -9.52
CA GLY A 257 -3.82 4.42 -8.35
C GLY A 257 -3.06 5.74 -8.49
N ILE A 258 -2.99 6.35 -9.69
CA ILE A 258 -2.27 7.61 -9.91
C ILE A 258 -3.02 8.76 -9.20
N PRO A 259 -2.37 9.52 -8.29
CA PRO A 259 -3.07 10.48 -7.44
C PRO A 259 -3.83 11.58 -8.21
N ILE A 260 -5.04 11.90 -7.75
CA ILE A 260 -5.93 12.95 -8.29
C ILE A 260 -5.19 14.26 -8.63
N ARG A 261 -4.26 14.71 -7.76
CA ARG A 261 -3.47 15.95 -7.98
C ARG A 261 -2.52 15.86 -9.20
N GLN A 262 -2.01 14.67 -9.51
CA GLN A 262 -1.11 14.45 -10.66
C GLN A 262 -1.87 14.60 -11.98
N TRP A 263 -3.06 13.99 -12.07
CA TRP A 263 -3.96 14.14 -13.22
C TRP A 263 -4.31 15.61 -13.47
N LEU A 264 -4.72 16.32 -12.42
CA LEU A 264 -5.07 17.74 -12.49
C LEU A 264 -3.88 18.63 -12.88
N MET A 265 -2.66 18.27 -12.49
CA MET A 265 -1.44 18.96 -12.92
C MET A 265 -1.18 18.78 -14.42
N TRP A 266 -1.31 17.58 -14.97
CA TRP A 266 -1.14 17.34 -16.41
C TRP A 266 -2.18 18.10 -17.24
N ILE A 267 -3.45 18.15 -16.83
CA ILE A 267 -4.47 18.96 -17.50
C ILE A 267 -4.14 20.46 -17.44
N ARG A 268 -3.63 20.96 -16.30
CA ARG A 268 -3.15 22.34 -16.18
C ARG A 268 -1.93 22.64 -17.06
N GLN A 269 -1.15 21.63 -17.42
CA GLN A 269 -0.04 21.69 -18.39
C GLN A 269 -0.52 21.53 -19.85
N GLY A 270 -1.83 21.47 -20.11
CA GLY A 270 -2.40 21.36 -21.46
C GLY A 270 -2.58 19.93 -21.97
N ALA A 271 -2.42 18.91 -21.13
CA ALA A 271 -2.80 17.54 -21.50
C ALA A 271 -4.33 17.41 -21.67
N PHE A 272 -4.75 16.38 -22.40
CA PHE A 272 -6.14 16.19 -22.81
C PHE A 272 -6.71 14.88 -22.26
N TRP A 273 -7.86 14.94 -21.57
CA TRP A 273 -8.44 13.78 -20.87
C TRP A 273 -8.59 12.52 -21.73
N PRO A 274 -9.13 12.55 -22.97
CA PRO A 274 -9.20 11.35 -23.81
C PRO A 274 -7.83 10.76 -24.16
N THR A 275 -6.81 11.60 -24.37
CA THR A 275 -5.43 11.15 -24.62
C THR A 275 -4.82 10.50 -23.38
N LEU A 276 -5.12 11.02 -22.19
CA LEU A 276 -4.70 10.43 -20.91
C LEU A 276 -5.42 9.10 -20.65
N ALA A 277 -6.75 9.05 -20.75
CA ALA A 277 -7.52 7.81 -20.60
C ALA A 277 -7.04 6.71 -21.56
N THR A 278 -6.84 7.04 -22.85
CA THR A 278 -6.25 6.10 -23.83
C THR A 278 -4.85 5.64 -23.43
N ARG A 279 -3.95 6.57 -23.04
CA ARG A 279 -2.56 6.26 -22.65
C ARG A 279 -2.47 5.31 -21.47
N TYR A 280 -3.39 5.41 -20.52
CA TYR A 280 -3.41 4.64 -19.29
C TYR A 280 -4.47 3.52 -19.28
N GLY A 281 -5.04 3.18 -20.44
CA GLY A 281 -5.97 2.05 -20.59
C GLY A 281 -7.34 2.20 -19.92
N VAL A 282 -7.72 3.41 -19.48
CA VAL A 282 -8.97 3.65 -18.76
C VAL A 282 -10.13 3.79 -19.77
N PRO A 283 -11.21 2.99 -19.66
CA PRO A 283 -12.39 3.12 -20.54
C PRO A 283 -13.02 4.52 -20.45
N TYR A 284 -13.47 5.07 -21.58
CA TYR A 284 -14.04 6.41 -21.63
C TYR A 284 -15.37 6.52 -20.86
N GLU A 285 -16.20 5.48 -20.97
CA GLU A 285 -17.43 5.28 -20.22
C GLU A 285 -17.20 5.33 -18.70
N PHE A 286 -16.02 4.92 -18.22
CA PHE A 286 -15.66 4.98 -16.79
C PHE A 286 -15.01 6.33 -16.43
N ALA A 287 -14.00 6.76 -17.19
CA ALA A 287 -13.29 8.02 -16.94
C ALA A 287 -14.25 9.23 -16.94
N PHE A 288 -15.20 9.25 -17.88
CA PHE A 288 -16.17 10.33 -18.05
C PHE A 288 -17.54 10.06 -17.39
N ASP A 289 -17.71 9.02 -16.57
CA ASP A 289 -18.90 8.88 -15.74
C ASP A 289 -18.87 9.84 -14.54
N VAL A 290 -19.42 11.03 -14.74
CA VAL A 290 -19.57 12.07 -13.72
C VAL A 290 -20.89 11.97 -12.95
N THR A 291 -21.65 10.88 -13.11
CA THR A 291 -22.82 10.58 -12.24
C THR A 291 -22.37 10.10 -10.86
N ARG A 292 -21.23 9.41 -10.78
CA ARG A 292 -20.54 9.03 -9.53
C ARG A 292 -20.07 10.20 -8.67
N TYR A 293 -19.95 11.41 -9.25
CA TYR A 293 -19.42 12.59 -8.57
C TYR A 293 -20.52 13.29 -7.74
N PRO A 294 -20.48 13.23 -6.39
CA PRO A 294 -21.67 13.49 -5.58
C PRO A 294 -21.64 14.88 -4.92
N PHE A 295 -20.67 15.72 -5.29
CA PHE A 295 -20.44 17.05 -4.72
C PHE A 295 -21.07 18.17 -5.56
N PRO A 296 -21.28 19.37 -4.97
CA PRO A 296 -21.73 20.54 -5.72
C PRO A 296 -20.85 20.83 -6.95
N ARG A 297 -21.51 21.00 -8.09
CA ARG A 297 -20.90 21.20 -9.41
C ARG A 297 -20.52 22.66 -9.65
N THR A 298 -19.69 23.21 -8.77
CA THR A 298 -19.18 24.59 -8.89
C THR A 298 -18.16 24.66 -10.03
N SER A 299 -18.54 25.29 -11.14
CA SER A 299 -17.64 25.52 -12.27
C SER A 299 -16.88 26.83 -12.11
N VAL A 300 -15.60 26.82 -12.52
CA VAL A 300 -14.75 28.02 -12.64
C VAL A 300 -14.61 28.49 -14.10
N TYR A 301 -15.28 27.80 -15.02
CA TYR A 301 -15.25 28.10 -16.45
C TYR A 301 -16.40 29.01 -16.89
N SER A 302 -16.17 29.80 -17.94
CA SER A 302 -17.24 30.54 -18.61
C SER A 302 -18.23 29.60 -19.29
N THR A 303 -19.47 30.05 -19.52
CA THR A 303 -20.56 29.22 -20.09
C THR A 303 -20.15 28.50 -21.37
N ALA A 304 -19.51 29.21 -22.32
CA ALA A 304 -19.03 28.61 -23.58
C ALA A 304 -17.93 27.54 -23.38
N MET A 305 -17.11 27.63 -22.32
CA MET A 305 -16.15 26.59 -21.96
C MET A 305 -16.83 25.40 -21.26
N GLN A 306 -17.87 25.64 -20.46
CA GLN A 306 -18.70 24.57 -19.87
C GLN A 306 -19.44 23.80 -20.97
N GLU A 307 -20.14 24.48 -21.88
CA GLU A 307 -20.87 23.91 -23.02
C GLU A 307 -19.94 23.04 -23.90
N ARG A 308 -18.77 23.58 -24.27
CA ARG A 308 -17.78 22.85 -25.08
C ARG A 308 -17.22 21.60 -24.38
N ARG A 309 -17.15 21.60 -23.04
CA ARG A 309 -16.76 20.43 -22.23
C ARG A 309 -17.92 19.45 -22.05
N LEU A 310 -19.15 19.91 -21.83
CA LEU A 310 -20.34 19.07 -21.71
C LEU A 310 -20.66 18.34 -23.02
N ALA A 311 -20.61 19.03 -24.16
CA ALA A 311 -20.75 18.42 -25.48
C ALA A 311 -19.65 17.38 -25.77
N MET A 312 -18.44 17.59 -25.22
CA MET A 312 -17.35 16.62 -25.31
C MET A 312 -17.61 15.36 -24.48
N ILE A 313 -18.05 15.51 -23.22
CA ILE A 313 -18.46 14.38 -22.36
C ILE A 313 -19.58 13.59 -23.04
N GLN A 314 -20.65 14.26 -23.47
CA GLN A 314 -21.79 13.63 -24.11
C GLN A 314 -21.37 12.84 -25.35
N LYS A 315 -20.46 13.38 -26.18
CA LYS A 315 -19.88 12.69 -27.34
C LYS A 315 -19.11 11.41 -26.96
N TYR A 316 -18.37 11.40 -25.85
CA TYR A 316 -17.65 10.19 -25.41
C TYR A 316 -18.57 9.18 -24.71
N GLN A 317 -19.53 9.64 -23.88
CA GLN A 317 -20.52 8.80 -23.20
C GLN A 317 -21.50 8.11 -24.17
N THR A 318 -21.87 8.78 -25.28
CA THR A 318 -22.75 8.20 -26.32
C THR A 318 -22.06 7.19 -27.23
N GLY A 319 -20.83 6.77 -26.91
CA GLY A 319 -20.12 5.70 -27.63
C GLY A 319 -19.82 6.04 -29.09
N ALA A 320 -19.74 7.34 -29.44
CA ALA A 320 -19.55 7.82 -30.80
C ALA A 320 -18.13 7.56 -31.31
N LYS A 321 -17.84 6.28 -31.63
CA LYS A 321 -16.58 5.79 -32.19
C LYS A 321 -16.22 6.56 -33.47
N ARG A 322 -15.31 7.51 -33.32
CA ARG A 322 -14.30 7.79 -34.35
C ARG A 322 -12.98 7.20 -33.87
N GLU A 323 -12.22 6.67 -34.82
CA GLU A 323 -10.80 6.42 -34.62
C GLU A 323 -10.13 7.70 -34.12
N PRO A 324 -9.08 7.60 -33.27
CA PRO A 324 -8.31 8.76 -32.87
C PRO A 324 -7.66 9.38 -34.11
N THR A 325 -8.26 10.45 -34.64
CA THR A 325 -7.67 11.27 -35.69
C THR A 325 -6.27 11.65 -35.22
N ALA A 326 -5.25 11.22 -35.94
CA ALA A 326 -3.87 11.20 -35.45
C ALA A 326 -3.37 12.62 -35.12
N LEU A 327 -3.54 13.03 -33.87
CA LEU A 327 -2.91 14.21 -33.32
C LEU A 327 -1.40 13.95 -33.38
N GLY A 328 -0.70 14.75 -34.20
CA GLY A 328 0.74 14.65 -34.37
C GLY A 328 1.47 14.67 -33.02
N PRO A 329 2.65 14.05 -32.91
CA PRO A 329 3.31 13.80 -31.64
C PRO A 329 3.46 15.09 -30.83
N VAL A 330 2.71 15.17 -29.73
CA VAL A 330 2.86 16.23 -28.74
C VAL A 330 4.24 16.07 -28.12
N MET A 331 5.21 16.84 -28.62
CA MET A 331 6.58 16.83 -28.12
C MET A 331 6.62 17.44 -26.72
N PHE A 332 6.37 16.58 -25.73
CA PHE A 332 6.78 16.84 -24.36
C PHE A 332 8.30 16.95 -24.34
N THR A 333 8.81 18.15 -24.13
CA THR A 333 10.16 18.33 -23.59
C THR A 333 10.24 17.52 -22.29
N PRO A 334 11.27 16.67 -22.11
CA PRO A 334 11.45 15.96 -20.84
C PRO A 334 11.62 17.00 -19.72
N MET A 335 10.96 16.76 -18.58
CA MET A 335 11.10 17.62 -17.41
C MET A 335 12.58 17.67 -17.00
N PRO A 336 13.16 18.86 -16.74
CA PRO A 336 14.53 18.95 -16.25
C PRO A 336 14.64 18.19 -14.92
N SER A 337 15.59 17.27 -14.82
CA SER A 337 15.74 16.33 -13.70
C SER A 337 16.17 16.95 -12.37
N ASN A 338 16.27 18.29 -12.31
CA ASN A 338 16.95 19.02 -11.24
C ASN A 338 15.99 20.03 -10.60
N ILE A 339 15.49 19.67 -9.42
CA ILE A 339 15.16 20.61 -8.34
C ILE A 339 15.96 20.11 -7.12
N PRO A 340 16.70 20.98 -6.40
CA PRO A 340 17.47 20.59 -5.22
C PRO A 340 16.58 20.29 -4.00
#